data_AF-A0A6I4RUJ6-F1
#
_entry.id   AF-A0A6I4RUJ6-F1
#
_cell.length_a   1.000
_cell.length_b   1.000
_cell.length_c   1.000
_cell.angle_alpha   90.00
_cell.angle_beta   90.00
_cell.angle_gamma   90.00
#
_symmetry.space_group_name_H-M   'P 1'
#
loop_
_entity.id
_entity.type
_entity.pdbx_description
1 polymer ?
#
loop_
_entity_poly.entity_id
_entity_poly.type
_entity_poly.pdbx_seq_one_letter_code
_entity_poly.pdbx_strand_id
1 'polypeptide(L)'
;MAEIKNDEYIEISLTKILVGLFSNIKTFFVVLVLGCCLTAVAAWTSKTSYTYMQMIQPPYYLKGYSANSIISDNKLNVILNNILEDMQQSQPDNKILNNIDIIKPGDEANLISKKDEKAIYFGLSTSAKLDDKARVNKLFDTIMDKFSSSDIVQRQIQLWKENLQRTLLANQQNIDRYNQIIKSDQDYVKQLSSSKNVGTLEGQTLLASYMGRIDSYQNKVFSLEDSQKDLKLTLESLQPKVVGIGNIVYVKNSETSKVRLVVIGLVLSVVIALIVVFLKVIFSRAITEYRNLKQ
;
A
#
# COMPACT_ATOMS: atom_id res chain seq x y z
N MET A 1 35.31 75.47 -17.13
CA MET A 1 33.86 75.68 -17.37
C MET A 1 33.47 74.65 -18.43
N ALA A 2 33.13 73.42 -18.04
CA ALA A 2 31.85 73.00 -17.48
C ALA A 2 30.71 73.11 -18.52
N GLU A 3 30.56 72.06 -19.32
CA GLU A 3 29.25 71.60 -19.80
C GLU A 3 29.17 70.11 -19.48
N ILE A 4 28.69 69.82 -18.28
CA ILE A 4 28.23 68.49 -17.90
C ILE A 4 26.90 68.31 -18.63
N LYS A 5 26.84 67.36 -19.58
CA LYS A 5 25.57 66.87 -20.12
C LYS A 5 24.66 66.53 -18.94
N ASN A 6 23.54 67.22 -18.83
CA ASN A 6 22.47 66.82 -17.92
C ASN A 6 21.97 65.45 -18.37
N ASP A 7 22.39 64.40 -17.65
CA ASP A 7 21.66 63.14 -17.63
C ASP A 7 20.25 63.46 -17.15
N GLU A 8 19.27 63.38 -18.05
CA GLU A 8 17.85 63.37 -17.71
C GLU A 8 17.57 62.16 -16.82
N TYR A 9 17.71 62.35 -15.52
CA TYR A 9 17.15 61.45 -14.53
C TYR A 9 15.64 61.48 -14.69
N ILE A 10 15.06 60.39 -15.19
CA ILE A 10 13.62 60.15 -15.10
C ILE A 10 13.28 60.05 -13.61
N GLU A 11 12.84 61.16 -13.03
CA GLU A 11 12.38 61.20 -11.65
C GLU A 11 11.04 60.44 -11.57
N ILE A 12 11.12 59.15 -11.24
CA ILE A 12 9.97 58.28 -11.00
C ILE A 12 9.35 58.67 -9.65
N SER A 13 8.60 59.77 -9.65
CA SER A 13 7.80 60.19 -8.50
C SER A 13 6.62 59.21 -8.31
N LEU A 14 6.49 58.65 -7.10
CA LEU A 14 5.37 57.81 -6.66
C LEU A 14 4.00 58.46 -6.94
N THR A 15 3.93 59.78 -6.82
CA THR A 15 2.74 60.60 -7.11
C THR A 15 2.37 60.56 -8.59
N LYS A 16 3.36 60.65 -9.49
CA LYS A 16 3.14 60.53 -10.96
C LYS A 16 2.70 59.12 -11.35
N ILE A 17 3.18 58.08 -10.65
CA ILE A 17 2.72 56.70 -10.83
C ILE A 17 1.26 56.55 -10.38
N LEU A 18 0.91 57.08 -9.20
CA LEU A 18 -0.46 57.07 -8.67
C LEU A 18 -1.45 57.76 -9.63
N VAL A 19 -1.11 58.94 -10.16
CA VAL A 19 -1.94 59.66 -11.15
C VAL A 19 -2.06 58.85 -12.46
N GLY A 20 -0.98 58.19 -12.90
CA GLY A 20 -1.00 57.28 -14.06
C GLY A 20 -1.92 56.07 -13.85
N LEU A 21 -1.99 55.56 -12.62
CA LEU A 21 -2.86 54.45 -12.20
C LEU A 21 -4.34 54.88 -12.21
N PHE A 22 -4.66 56.03 -11.62
CA PHE A 22 -6.02 56.58 -11.59
C PHE A 22 -6.53 56.97 -12.99
N SER A 23 -5.68 57.51 -13.86
CA SER A 23 -6.07 57.83 -15.24
C SER A 23 -6.34 56.59 -16.10
N ASN A 24 -5.79 55.43 -15.71
CA ASN A 24 -5.99 54.14 -16.38
C ASN A 24 -6.86 53.17 -15.57
N ILE A 25 -7.68 53.68 -14.65
CA ILE A 25 -8.51 52.87 -13.74
C ILE A 25 -9.44 51.91 -14.49
N LYS A 26 -9.94 52.28 -15.68
CA LYS A 26 -10.74 51.38 -16.54
C LYS A 26 -9.94 50.16 -16.99
N THR A 27 -8.69 50.35 -17.40
CA THR A 27 -7.79 49.25 -17.80
C THR A 27 -7.46 48.37 -16.59
N PHE A 28 -7.21 48.96 -15.42
CA PHE A 28 -7.02 48.22 -14.17
C PHE A 28 -8.20 47.30 -13.87
N PHE A 29 -9.43 47.85 -13.84
CA PHE A 29 -10.63 47.08 -13.54
C PHE A 29 -10.88 45.96 -14.57
N VAL A 30 -10.69 46.21 -15.86
CA VAL A 30 -10.87 45.19 -16.90
C VAL A 30 -9.91 44.02 -16.67
N VAL A 31 -8.62 44.28 -16.45
CA VAL A 31 -7.62 43.22 -16.22
C VAL A 31 -7.90 42.48 -14.91
N LEU A 32 -8.30 43.20 -13.86
CA LEU A 32 -8.63 42.60 -12.56
C LEU A 32 -9.85 41.67 -12.67
N VAL A 33 -10.92 42.09 -13.35
CA VAL A 33 -12.10 41.24 -13.59
C VAL A 33 -11.73 39.99 -14.39
N LEU A 34 -10.89 40.15 -15.41
CA LEU A 34 -10.40 39.03 -16.23
C LEU A 34 -9.56 38.04 -15.41
N GLY A 35 -8.69 38.54 -14.53
CA GLY A 35 -7.91 37.73 -13.58
C GLY A 35 -8.80 36.99 -12.57
N CYS A 36 -9.83 37.65 -12.03
CA CYS A 36 -10.82 37.03 -11.15
C CYS A 36 -11.58 35.91 -11.88
N CYS A 37 -11.99 36.13 -13.13
CA CYS A 37 -12.65 35.11 -13.95
C CYS A 37 -11.73 33.89 -14.19
N LEU A 38 -10.46 34.12 -14.54
CA LEU A 38 -9.48 33.04 -14.70
C LEU A 38 -9.24 32.28 -13.39
N THR A 39 -9.18 32.99 -12.26
CA THR A 39 -9.04 32.37 -10.93
C THR A 39 -10.26 31.52 -10.58
N ALA A 40 -11.47 31.97 -10.88
CA ALA A 40 -12.70 31.21 -10.66
C ALA A 40 -12.73 29.94 -11.53
N VAL A 41 -12.35 30.04 -12.80
CA VAL A 41 -12.23 28.89 -13.71
C VAL A 41 -11.15 27.90 -13.21
N ALA A 42 -10.00 28.40 -12.77
CA ALA A 42 -8.93 27.57 -12.21
C ALA A 42 -9.37 26.87 -10.91
N ALA A 43 -10.08 27.57 -10.00
CA ALA A 43 -10.59 26.99 -8.77
C ALA A 43 -11.69 25.95 -9.02
N TRP A 44 -12.55 26.17 -10.03
CA TRP A 44 -13.57 25.19 -10.44
C TRP A 44 -12.91 23.95 -11.04
N THR A 45 -11.95 24.13 -11.94
CA THR A 45 -11.24 23.02 -12.59
C THR A 45 -10.29 22.26 -11.64
N SER A 46 -9.84 22.90 -10.56
CA SER A 46 -9.04 22.24 -9.53
C SER A 46 -9.82 21.12 -8.84
N LYS A 47 -9.30 19.91 -8.96
CA LYS A 47 -9.90 18.70 -8.39
C LYS A 47 -9.10 18.30 -7.18
N THR A 48 -9.76 18.31 -6.02
CA THR A 48 -9.21 17.76 -4.79
C THR A 48 -9.02 16.26 -4.98
N SER A 49 -7.77 15.79 -4.91
CA SER A 49 -7.44 14.36 -4.96
C SER A 49 -7.29 13.80 -3.55
N TYR A 50 -7.69 12.54 -3.39
CA TYR A 50 -7.58 11.75 -2.18
C TYR A 50 -6.78 10.49 -2.50
N THR A 51 -5.81 10.19 -1.65
CA THR A 51 -5.12 8.90 -1.68
C THR A 51 -5.97 7.91 -0.89
N TYR A 52 -6.43 6.86 -1.56
CA TYR A 52 -7.12 5.72 -0.97
C TYR A 52 -6.12 4.61 -0.73
N MET A 53 -6.21 3.94 0.42
CA MET A 53 -5.46 2.72 0.71
C MET A 53 -6.34 1.65 1.34
N GLN A 54 -6.14 0.42 0.90
CA GLN A 54 -6.60 -0.77 1.60
C GLN A 54 -5.41 -1.65 1.95
N MET A 55 -5.29 -2.00 3.23
CA MET A 55 -4.38 -3.08 3.62
C MET A 55 -4.98 -4.39 3.16
N ILE A 56 -4.15 -5.27 2.61
CA ILE A 56 -4.57 -6.58 2.14
C ILE A 56 -3.77 -7.66 2.86
N GLN A 57 -4.45 -8.75 3.20
CA GLN A 57 -3.83 -9.95 3.73
C GLN A 57 -3.81 -11.03 2.63
N PRO A 58 -2.62 -11.46 2.20
CA PRO A 58 -2.43 -12.59 1.31
C PRO A 58 -2.99 -13.90 1.89
N PRO A 59 -3.16 -14.97 1.10
CA PRO A 59 -3.55 -16.27 1.63
C PRO A 59 -2.64 -16.73 2.77
N TYR A 60 -3.26 -17.09 3.89
CA TYR A 60 -2.56 -17.35 5.14
C TYR A 60 -3.18 -18.53 5.88
N TYR A 61 -2.48 -19.02 6.89
CA TYR A 61 -3.00 -19.95 7.89
C TYR A 61 -2.63 -19.45 9.29
N LEU A 62 -3.34 -19.91 10.31
CA LEU A 62 -3.02 -19.57 11.69
C LEU A 62 -2.11 -20.63 12.30
N LYS A 63 -1.05 -20.17 12.95
CA LYS A 63 -0.22 -21.01 13.81
C LYS A 63 -0.09 -20.33 15.16
N GLY A 64 -0.71 -20.91 16.18
CA GLY A 64 -0.98 -20.20 17.44
C GLY A 64 -1.87 -18.98 17.19
N TYR A 65 -1.42 -17.81 17.63
CA TYR A 65 -2.14 -16.53 17.46
C TYR A 65 -1.65 -15.69 16.27
N SER A 66 -0.76 -16.24 15.44
CA SER A 66 -0.11 -15.50 14.35
C SER A 66 -0.57 -16.00 12.99
N ALA A 67 -0.85 -15.07 12.09
CA ALA A 67 -1.07 -15.36 10.68
C ALA A 67 0.26 -15.61 9.97
N ASN A 68 0.34 -16.72 9.25
CA ASN A 68 1.53 -17.14 8.52
C ASN A 68 1.21 -17.21 7.03
N SER A 69 2.07 -16.61 6.21
CA SER A 69 1.88 -16.60 4.76
C SER A 69 2.17 -17.98 4.15
N ILE A 70 1.37 -18.36 3.16
CA ILE A 70 1.59 -19.55 2.34
C ILE A 70 2.63 -19.28 1.25
N ILE A 71 2.73 -18.02 0.80
CA ILE A 71 3.60 -17.58 -0.29
C ILE A 71 4.56 -16.54 0.28
N SER A 72 5.87 -16.69 0.06
CA SER A 72 6.86 -15.71 0.52
C SER A 72 6.60 -14.33 -0.09
N ASP A 73 6.87 -13.26 0.69
CA ASP A 73 6.57 -11.87 0.31
C ASP A 73 7.17 -11.48 -1.03
N ASN A 74 8.41 -11.90 -1.33
CA ASN A 74 9.06 -11.63 -2.62
C ASN A 74 8.28 -12.23 -3.80
N LYS A 75 7.86 -13.49 -3.67
CA LYS A 75 7.11 -14.20 -4.72
C LYS A 75 5.71 -13.62 -4.87
N LEU A 76 5.08 -13.34 -3.74
CA LEU A 76 3.77 -12.72 -3.66
C LEU A 76 3.76 -11.34 -4.35
N ASN A 77 4.76 -10.50 -4.08
CA ASN A 77 4.90 -9.21 -4.73
C ASN A 77 4.97 -9.34 -6.27
N VAL A 78 5.75 -10.29 -6.78
CA VAL A 78 5.83 -10.54 -8.24
C VAL A 78 4.46 -10.95 -8.79
N ILE A 79 3.74 -11.84 -8.11
CA ILE A 79 2.41 -12.29 -8.55
C ILE A 79 1.41 -11.12 -8.54
N LEU A 80 1.38 -10.33 -7.47
CA LEU A 80 0.50 -9.17 -7.34
C LEU A 80 0.77 -8.16 -8.46
N ASN A 81 2.03 -7.79 -8.70
CA ASN A 81 2.38 -6.84 -9.76
C ASN A 81 2.00 -7.38 -11.14
N ASN A 82 2.29 -8.64 -11.45
CA ASN A 82 1.94 -9.21 -12.75
C ASN A 82 0.42 -9.20 -12.99
N ILE A 83 -0.39 -9.49 -11.97
CA ILE A 83 -1.85 -9.46 -12.08
C ILE A 83 -2.36 -8.03 -12.25
N LEU A 84 -1.78 -7.08 -11.51
CA LEU A 84 -2.12 -5.68 -11.62
C LEU A 84 -1.76 -5.12 -13.00
N GLU A 85 -0.56 -5.40 -13.50
CA GLU A 85 -0.09 -5.00 -14.82
C GLU A 85 -0.97 -5.59 -15.93
N ASP A 86 -1.33 -6.88 -15.84
CA ASP A 86 -2.26 -7.51 -16.79
C ASP A 86 -3.65 -6.82 -16.79
N MET A 87 -4.15 -6.45 -15.62
CA MET A 87 -5.41 -5.67 -15.52
C MET A 87 -5.28 -4.29 -16.14
N GLN A 88 -4.18 -3.58 -15.88
CA GLN A 88 -3.91 -2.24 -16.41
C GLN A 88 -3.76 -2.27 -17.94
N GLN A 89 -3.04 -3.26 -18.49
CA GLN A 89 -2.90 -3.46 -19.92
C GLN A 89 -4.22 -3.81 -20.61
N SER A 90 -5.08 -4.59 -19.93
CA SER A 90 -6.41 -4.94 -20.46
C SER A 90 -7.40 -3.77 -20.43
N GLN A 91 -7.14 -2.73 -19.64
CA GLN A 91 -8.03 -1.57 -19.47
C GLN A 91 -7.24 -0.24 -19.48
N PRO A 92 -6.58 0.10 -20.61
CA PRO A 92 -5.68 1.26 -20.68
C PRO A 92 -6.41 2.60 -20.45
N ASP A 93 -7.72 2.67 -20.68
CA ASP A 93 -8.51 3.88 -20.47
C ASP A 93 -8.95 4.08 -19.00
N ASN A 94 -8.78 3.07 -18.15
CA ASN A 94 -9.19 3.13 -16.74
C ASN A 94 -8.13 3.87 -15.88
N LYS A 95 -8.23 5.20 -15.85
CA LYS A 95 -7.30 6.07 -15.13
C LYS A 95 -7.14 5.76 -13.64
N ILE A 96 -8.16 5.24 -12.97
CA ILE A 96 -8.04 4.89 -11.54
C ILE A 96 -7.21 3.62 -11.41
N LEU A 97 -7.52 2.57 -12.18
CA LEU A 97 -6.77 1.32 -12.19
C LEU A 97 -5.29 1.50 -12.53
N ASN A 98 -5.00 2.36 -13.51
CA ASN A 98 -3.63 2.64 -13.94
C ASN A 98 -2.82 3.48 -12.94
N ASN A 99 -3.49 4.05 -11.93
CA ASN A 99 -2.86 4.74 -10.81
C ASN A 99 -2.91 3.89 -9.53
N ILE A 100 -3.25 2.60 -9.62
CA ILE A 100 -3.17 1.69 -8.48
C ILE A 100 -1.73 1.21 -8.35
N ASP A 101 -1.19 1.30 -7.15
CA ASP A 101 0.12 0.80 -6.76
C ASP A 101 -0.01 -0.24 -5.64
N ILE A 102 0.92 -1.19 -5.61
CA ILE A 102 1.05 -2.16 -4.53
C ILE A 102 2.10 -1.66 -3.53
N ILE A 103 1.67 -1.46 -2.29
CA ILE A 103 2.54 -1.18 -1.14
C ILE A 103 2.95 -2.52 -0.54
N LYS A 104 4.25 -2.72 -0.29
CA LYS A 104 4.78 -3.95 0.29
C LYS A 104 5.16 -3.73 1.76
N PRO A 105 5.20 -4.80 2.57
CA PRO A 105 5.83 -4.72 3.87
C PRO A 105 7.26 -4.17 3.77
N GLY A 106 7.56 -3.13 4.53
CA GLY A 106 8.84 -2.43 4.50
C GLY A 106 8.89 -1.16 3.63
N ASP A 107 7.92 -0.96 2.73
CA ASP A 107 7.78 0.27 1.94
C ASP A 107 7.28 1.43 2.80
N GLU A 108 7.56 2.67 2.38
CA GLU A 108 7.05 3.87 3.06
C GLU A 108 5.52 3.97 2.91
N ALA A 109 4.80 3.93 4.04
CA ALA A 109 3.35 4.09 4.07
C ALA A 109 3.00 5.59 4.06
N ASN A 110 2.95 6.20 2.88
CA ASN A 110 2.72 7.65 2.70
C ASN A 110 1.29 8.14 3.02
N LEU A 111 0.61 7.59 4.03
CA LEU A 111 -0.79 7.92 4.36
C LEU A 111 -0.99 8.68 5.66
N ILE A 112 0.00 8.70 6.54
CA ILE A 112 -0.10 9.45 7.79
C ILE A 112 1.07 10.42 7.79
N SER A 113 0.83 11.65 8.22
CA SER A 113 1.76 12.79 8.19
C SER A 113 3.05 12.61 9.00
N LYS A 114 3.41 11.38 9.39
CA LYS A 114 4.69 10.97 9.95
C LYS A 114 5.47 10.21 8.88
N LYS A 115 6.51 10.86 8.34
CA LYS A 115 7.32 10.40 7.20
C LYS A 115 8.16 9.13 7.42
N ASP A 116 7.94 8.36 8.49
CA ASP A 116 8.88 7.30 8.91
C ASP A 116 8.23 5.94 9.24
N GLU A 117 6.94 5.75 9.01
CA GLU A 117 6.28 4.46 9.27
C GLU A 117 6.36 3.53 8.04
N LYS A 118 7.10 2.44 8.18
CA LYS A 118 7.13 1.36 7.20
C LYS A 118 5.83 0.56 7.24
N ALA A 119 5.30 0.20 6.08
CA ALA A 119 4.14 -0.66 5.98
C ALA A 119 4.44 -2.02 6.61
N ILE A 120 3.51 -2.51 7.43
CA ILE A 120 3.58 -3.83 8.07
C ILE A 120 2.87 -4.90 7.20
N TYR A 121 1.91 -4.45 6.40
CA TYR A 121 1.09 -5.30 5.52
C TYR A 121 1.25 -4.88 4.07
N PHE A 122 0.87 -5.77 3.17
CA PHE A 122 0.63 -5.38 1.78
C PHE A 122 -0.55 -4.40 1.72
N GLY A 123 -0.55 -3.52 0.71
CA GLY A 123 -1.66 -2.61 0.47
C GLY A 123 -1.86 -2.30 -0.99
N LEU A 124 -3.09 -1.94 -1.33
CA LEU A 124 -3.44 -1.31 -2.61
C LEU A 124 -3.63 0.18 -2.36
N SER A 125 -3.01 1.02 -3.17
CA SER A 125 -3.08 2.48 -3.04
C SER A 125 -3.43 3.13 -4.36
N THR A 126 -4.26 4.17 -4.36
CA THR A 126 -4.50 4.98 -5.57
C THR A 126 -4.95 6.39 -5.24
N SER A 127 -4.74 7.32 -6.16
CA SER A 127 -5.24 8.69 -6.08
C SER A 127 -6.50 8.86 -6.92
N ALA A 128 -7.61 9.21 -6.29
CA ALA A 128 -8.89 9.46 -6.95
C ALA A 128 -9.68 10.59 -6.26
N LYS A 129 -10.78 11.03 -6.87
CA LYS A 129 -11.68 12.01 -6.24
C LYS A 129 -12.50 11.34 -5.14
N LEU A 130 -13.10 12.16 -4.27
CA LEU A 130 -14.02 11.66 -3.24
C LEU A 130 -15.26 10.96 -3.84
N ASP A 131 -15.82 11.53 -4.91
CA ASP A 131 -17.01 10.97 -5.60
C ASP A 131 -16.73 9.60 -6.24
N ASP A 132 -15.47 9.27 -6.48
CA ASP A 132 -15.05 7.99 -7.07
C ASP A 132 -14.85 6.88 -6.02
N LYS A 133 -15.14 7.13 -4.72
CA LYS A 133 -14.93 6.17 -3.62
C LYS A 133 -15.53 4.78 -3.90
N ALA A 134 -16.79 4.72 -4.36
CA ALA A 134 -17.44 3.44 -4.64
C ALA A 134 -16.73 2.67 -5.79
N ARG A 135 -16.19 3.40 -6.77
CA ARG A 135 -15.44 2.83 -7.88
C ARG A 135 -14.08 2.31 -7.42
N VAL A 136 -13.38 3.04 -6.55
CA VAL A 136 -12.12 2.59 -5.93
C VAL A 136 -12.34 1.32 -5.12
N ASN A 137 -13.35 1.29 -4.24
CA ASN A 137 -13.69 0.10 -3.46
C ASN A 137 -13.90 -1.13 -4.35
N LYS A 138 -14.73 -0.97 -5.40
CA LYS A 138 -14.99 -2.05 -6.36
C LYS A 138 -13.72 -2.51 -7.08
N LEU A 139 -12.82 -1.60 -7.45
CA LEU A 139 -11.56 -1.94 -8.10
C LEU A 139 -10.65 -2.73 -7.16
N PHE A 140 -10.51 -2.31 -5.90
CA PHE A 140 -9.72 -3.04 -4.92
C PHE A 140 -10.28 -4.44 -4.68
N ASP A 141 -11.59 -4.59 -4.50
CA ASP A 141 -12.25 -5.90 -4.39
C ASP A 141 -11.99 -6.77 -5.63
N THR A 142 -12.10 -6.18 -6.82
CA THR A 142 -11.83 -6.88 -8.09
C THR A 142 -10.38 -7.36 -8.19
N ILE A 143 -9.41 -6.56 -7.76
CA ILE A 143 -8.00 -6.93 -7.76
C ILE A 143 -7.75 -8.07 -6.76
N MET A 144 -8.30 -7.97 -5.54
CA MET A 144 -8.19 -9.02 -4.53
C MET A 144 -8.83 -10.33 -4.99
N ASP A 145 -9.99 -10.26 -5.65
CA ASP A 145 -10.67 -11.41 -6.23
C ASP A 145 -9.84 -12.03 -7.36
N LYS A 146 -9.34 -11.23 -8.31
CA LYS A 146 -8.51 -11.72 -9.42
C LYS A 146 -7.21 -12.34 -8.94
N PHE A 147 -6.61 -11.76 -7.90
CA PHE A 147 -5.46 -12.36 -7.24
C PHE A 147 -5.84 -13.70 -6.59
N SER A 148 -6.93 -13.73 -5.82
CA SER A 148 -7.39 -14.95 -5.13
C SER A 148 -7.71 -16.07 -6.13
N SER A 149 -8.29 -15.75 -7.28
CA SER A 149 -8.63 -16.71 -8.33
C SER A 149 -7.50 -17.02 -9.30
N SER A 150 -6.31 -16.44 -9.11
CA SER A 150 -5.17 -16.70 -10.00
C SER A 150 -4.73 -18.15 -9.93
N ASP A 151 -4.52 -18.78 -11.08
CA ASP A 151 -4.02 -20.16 -11.19
C ASP A 151 -2.72 -20.36 -10.40
N ILE A 152 -1.83 -19.36 -10.42
CA ILE A 152 -0.56 -19.42 -9.69
C ILE A 152 -0.83 -19.51 -8.18
N VAL A 153 -1.72 -18.67 -7.67
CA VAL A 153 -2.07 -18.62 -6.23
C VAL A 153 -2.78 -19.89 -5.81
N GLN A 154 -3.81 -20.30 -6.56
CA GLN A 154 -4.55 -21.55 -6.31
C GLN A 154 -3.62 -22.77 -6.34
N ARG A 155 -2.67 -22.82 -7.27
CA ARG A 155 -1.68 -23.90 -7.34
C ARG A 155 -0.76 -23.91 -6.13
N GLN A 156 -0.29 -22.75 -5.64
CA GLN A 156 0.55 -22.69 -4.44
C GLN A 156 -0.21 -23.18 -3.20
N ILE A 157 -1.45 -22.73 -3.02
CA ILE A 157 -2.31 -23.17 -1.90
C ILE A 157 -2.55 -24.68 -1.97
N GLN A 158 -2.85 -25.20 -3.16
CA GLN A 158 -3.09 -26.62 -3.35
C GLN A 158 -1.84 -27.46 -3.07
N LEU A 159 -0.66 -27.05 -3.55
CA LEU A 159 0.60 -27.74 -3.26
C LEU A 159 0.92 -27.73 -1.77
N TRP A 160 0.68 -26.59 -1.10
CA TRP A 160 0.85 -26.47 0.34
C TRP A 160 -0.07 -27.42 1.10
N LYS A 161 -1.36 -27.46 0.73
CA LYS A 161 -2.37 -28.37 1.31
C LYS A 161 -2.00 -29.84 1.10
N GLU A 162 -1.61 -30.22 -0.11
CA GLU A 162 -1.19 -31.59 -0.42
C GLU A 162 0.03 -31.99 0.40
N ASN A 163 0.99 -31.09 0.60
CA ASN A 163 2.16 -31.38 1.42
C ASN A 163 1.77 -31.67 2.88
N LEU A 164 0.92 -30.83 3.48
CA LEU A 164 0.43 -31.06 4.84
C LEU A 164 -0.36 -32.37 4.96
N GLN A 165 -1.20 -32.68 3.98
CA GLN A 165 -1.96 -33.93 3.97
C GLN A 165 -1.04 -35.16 3.86
N ARG A 166 0.03 -35.09 3.06
CA ARG A 166 1.05 -36.15 3.00
C ARG A 166 1.77 -36.32 4.34
N THR A 167 2.13 -35.23 5.02
CA THR A 167 2.74 -35.30 6.35
C THR A 167 1.78 -35.89 7.38
N LEU A 168 0.50 -35.50 7.37
CA LEU A 168 -0.52 -36.09 8.23
C LEU A 168 -0.65 -37.60 8.03
N LEU A 169 -0.70 -38.04 6.77
CA LEU A 169 -0.76 -39.47 6.43
C LEU A 169 0.50 -40.22 6.89
N ALA A 170 1.68 -39.66 6.66
CA ALA A 170 2.94 -40.25 7.11
C ALA A 170 3.02 -40.35 8.64
N ASN A 171 2.58 -39.31 9.36
CA ASN A 171 2.48 -39.34 10.82
C ASN A 171 1.52 -40.45 11.28
N GLN A 172 0.36 -40.59 10.63
CA GLN A 172 -0.59 -41.66 10.98
C GLN A 172 0.01 -43.04 10.79
N GLN A 173 0.67 -43.30 9.66
CA GLN A 173 1.33 -44.57 9.38
C GLN A 173 2.43 -44.89 10.41
N ASN A 174 3.18 -43.88 10.85
CA ASN A 174 4.20 -44.05 11.88
C ASN A 174 3.59 -44.32 13.27
N ILE A 175 2.50 -43.64 13.62
CA ILE A 175 1.74 -43.91 14.86
C ILE A 175 1.27 -45.37 14.86
N ASP A 176 0.62 -45.81 13.78
CA ASP A 176 0.11 -47.17 13.66
C ASP A 176 1.24 -48.21 13.79
N ARG A 177 2.37 -47.96 13.13
CA ARG A 177 3.57 -48.81 13.21
C ARG A 177 4.15 -48.88 14.62
N TYR A 178 4.30 -47.74 15.30
CA TYR A 178 4.84 -47.72 16.66
C TYR A 178 3.88 -48.36 17.66
N ASN A 179 2.57 -48.17 17.51
CA ASN A 179 1.56 -48.86 18.33
C ASN A 179 1.62 -50.38 18.16
N GLN A 180 1.85 -50.88 16.94
CA GLN A 180 2.07 -52.32 16.71
C GLN A 180 3.33 -52.83 17.42
N ILE A 181 4.45 -52.10 17.35
CA ILE A 181 5.70 -52.47 18.02
C ILE A 181 5.52 -52.44 19.55
N ILE A 182 4.90 -51.39 20.10
CA ILE A 182 4.59 -51.26 21.53
C ILE A 182 3.76 -52.47 21.99
N LYS A 183 2.71 -52.84 21.24
CA LYS A 183 1.87 -53.99 21.58
C LYS A 183 2.66 -55.29 21.59
N SER A 184 3.48 -55.53 20.56
CA SER A 184 4.35 -56.71 20.48
C SER A 184 5.32 -56.78 21.67
N ASP A 185 5.91 -55.64 22.04
CA ASP A 185 6.86 -55.55 23.15
C ASP A 185 6.17 -55.75 24.51
N GLN A 186 4.97 -55.18 24.69
CA GLN A 186 4.16 -55.38 25.88
C GLN A 186 3.77 -56.85 26.06
N ASP A 187 3.39 -57.53 24.98
CA ASP A 187 3.05 -58.95 25.03
C ASP A 187 4.28 -59.82 25.34
N TYR A 188 5.46 -59.47 24.78
CA TYR A 188 6.72 -60.14 25.14
C TYR A 188 7.10 -59.91 26.61
N VAL A 189 6.98 -58.69 27.13
CA VAL A 189 7.25 -58.37 28.53
C VAL A 189 6.32 -59.15 29.47
N LYS A 190 5.03 -59.31 29.12
CA LYS A 190 4.08 -60.16 29.88
C LYS A 190 4.51 -61.63 29.90
N GLN A 191 4.95 -62.16 28.77
CA GLN A 191 5.44 -63.54 28.69
C GLN A 191 6.74 -63.72 29.48
N LEU A 192 7.69 -62.80 29.31
CA LEU A 192 8.97 -62.84 29.99
C LEU A 192 8.77 -62.74 31.50
N SER A 193 7.99 -61.77 32.00
CA SER A 193 7.66 -61.60 33.43
C SER A 193 6.97 -62.81 34.06
N SER A 194 6.26 -63.63 33.27
CA SER A 194 5.63 -64.88 33.72
C SER A 194 6.58 -66.08 33.71
N SER A 195 7.80 -65.93 33.18
CA SER A 195 8.79 -67.01 33.08
C SER A 195 9.65 -67.11 34.35
N LYS A 196 10.10 -68.32 34.69
CA LYS A 196 11.01 -68.54 35.84
C LYS A 196 12.38 -67.85 35.68
N ASN A 197 12.75 -67.46 34.47
CA ASN A 197 14.06 -66.87 34.16
C ASN A 197 14.15 -65.36 34.49
N VAL A 198 13.06 -64.73 34.92
CA VAL A 198 13.03 -63.31 35.32
C VAL A 198 13.91 -63.02 36.53
N GLY A 199 14.09 -64.01 37.41
CA GLY A 199 14.94 -63.88 38.59
C GLY A 199 16.43 -63.76 38.28
N THR A 200 16.86 -64.02 37.03
CA THR A 200 18.27 -63.89 36.62
C THR A 200 18.60 -62.47 36.18
N LEU A 201 19.88 -62.08 36.30
CA LEU A 201 20.37 -60.78 35.83
C LEU A 201 20.08 -60.55 34.34
N GLU A 202 20.20 -61.60 33.52
CA GLU A 202 19.89 -61.58 32.09
C GLU A 202 18.40 -61.31 31.84
N GLY A 203 17.51 -61.99 32.58
CA GLY A 203 16.07 -61.78 32.50
C GLY A 203 15.66 -60.36 32.89
N GLN A 204 16.25 -59.81 33.96
CA GLN A 204 16.01 -58.43 34.38
C GLN A 204 16.54 -57.40 33.37
N THR A 205 17.70 -57.65 32.78
CA THR A 205 18.29 -56.77 31.77
C THR A 205 17.44 -56.72 30.50
N LEU A 206 16.93 -57.88 30.05
CA LEU A 206 16.00 -57.96 28.92
C LEU A 206 14.69 -57.22 29.23
N LEU A 207 14.10 -57.43 30.41
CA LEU A 207 12.89 -56.70 30.83
C LEU A 207 13.10 -55.18 30.78
N ALA A 208 14.20 -54.69 31.36
CA ALA A 208 14.52 -53.26 31.37
C ALA A 208 14.70 -52.70 29.95
N SER A 209 15.35 -53.45 29.06
CA SER A 209 15.55 -53.06 27.65
C SER A 209 14.22 -52.92 26.90
N TYR A 210 13.33 -53.90 27.02
CA TYR A 210 12.01 -53.84 26.36
C TYR A 210 11.12 -52.76 26.97
N MET A 211 11.14 -52.57 28.29
CA MET A 211 10.41 -51.47 28.94
C MET A 211 10.90 -50.10 28.47
N GLY A 212 12.22 -49.89 28.37
CA GLY A 212 12.79 -48.65 27.83
C GLY A 212 12.45 -48.43 26.37
N ARG A 213 12.35 -49.50 25.58
CA ARG A 213 11.91 -49.43 24.17
C ARG A 213 10.44 -49.06 24.05
N ILE A 214 9.57 -49.63 24.87
CA ILE A 214 8.14 -49.28 24.95
C ILE A 214 7.99 -47.79 25.25
N ASP A 215 8.66 -47.29 26.30
CA ASP A 215 8.61 -45.88 26.68
C ASP A 215 9.10 -44.96 25.55
N SER A 216 10.21 -45.32 24.89
CA SER A 216 10.72 -44.58 23.73
C SER A 216 9.72 -44.50 22.59
N TYR A 217 9.03 -45.60 22.25
CA TYR A 217 8.02 -45.59 21.20
C TYR A 217 6.74 -44.87 21.61
N GLN A 218 6.31 -44.97 22.88
CA GLN A 218 5.18 -44.19 23.40
C GLN A 218 5.44 -42.69 23.29
N ASN A 219 6.63 -42.23 23.67
CA ASN A 219 7.03 -40.83 23.52
C ASN A 219 7.03 -40.38 22.05
N LYS A 220 7.44 -41.24 21.11
CA LYS A 220 7.33 -40.95 19.67
C LYS A 220 5.88 -40.86 19.19
N VAL A 221 5.00 -41.74 19.67
CA VAL A 221 3.56 -41.70 19.36
C VAL A 221 2.96 -40.37 19.84
N PHE A 222 3.19 -39.98 21.10
CA PHE A 222 2.68 -38.71 21.63
C PHE A 222 3.16 -37.50 20.82
N SER A 223 4.45 -37.45 20.48
CA SER A 223 5.00 -36.37 19.66
C SER A 223 4.37 -36.30 18.25
N LEU A 224 4.09 -37.45 17.64
CA LEU A 224 3.42 -37.51 16.34
C LEU A 224 1.94 -37.14 16.41
N GLU A 225 1.25 -37.51 17.48
CA GLU A 225 -0.15 -37.12 17.74
C GLU A 225 -0.27 -35.60 17.94
N ASP A 226 0.62 -35.00 18.73
CA ASP A 226 0.69 -33.55 18.89
C ASP A 226 0.99 -32.85 17.57
N SER A 227 1.94 -33.38 16.79
CA SER A 227 2.23 -32.87 15.44
C SER A 227 1.01 -32.98 14.52
N GLN A 228 0.26 -34.09 14.56
CA GLN A 228 -0.98 -34.22 13.78
C GLN A 228 -2.01 -33.17 14.17
N LYS A 229 -2.18 -32.90 15.48
CA LYS A 229 -3.12 -31.90 15.96
C LYS A 229 -2.75 -30.50 15.45
N ASP A 230 -1.47 -30.12 15.53
CA ASP A 230 -0.98 -28.83 15.03
C ASP A 230 -1.19 -28.69 13.50
N LEU A 231 -0.88 -29.75 12.75
CA LEU A 231 -1.07 -29.78 11.29
C LEU A 231 -2.55 -29.72 10.88
N LYS A 232 -3.45 -30.37 11.64
CA LYS A 232 -4.90 -30.30 11.42
C LYS A 232 -5.43 -28.89 11.67
N LEU A 233 -5.05 -28.26 12.79
CA LEU A 233 -5.42 -26.87 13.10
C LEU A 233 -4.88 -25.88 12.05
N THR A 234 -3.64 -26.10 11.60
CA THR A 234 -3.03 -25.33 10.52
C THR A 234 -3.84 -25.44 9.22
N LEU A 235 -4.31 -26.65 8.88
CA LEU A 235 -5.11 -26.88 7.69
C LEU A 235 -6.52 -26.29 7.80
N GLU A 236 -7.15 -26.39 8.97
CA GLU A 236 -8.49 -25.85 9.24
C GLU A 236 -8.52 -24.32 9.25
N SER A 237 -7.43 -23.70 9.71
CA SER A 237 -7.30 -22.23 9.75
C SER A 237 -6.85 -21.60 8.43
N LEU A 238 -6.73 -22.41 7.37
CA LEU A 238 -6.38 -21.94 6.04
C LEU A 238 -7.41 -20.90 5.56
N GLN A 239 -6.94 -19.68 5.32
CA GLN A 239 -7.64 -18.63 4.60
C GLN A 239 -7.09 -18.55 3.18
N PRO A 240 -7.76 -19.15 2.17
CA PRO A 240 -7.21 -19.28 0.82
C PRO A 240 -7.35 -18.02 -0.04
N LYS A 241 -8.15 -17.05 0.41
CA LYS A 241 -8.42 -15.82 -0.34
C LYS A 241 -7.61 -14.66 0.21
N VAL A 242 -7.28 -13.71 -0.66
CA VAL A 242 -6.88 -12.38 -0.23
C VAL A 242 -8.08 -11.68 0.37
N VAL A 243 -7.84 -11.04 1.51
CA VAL A 243 -8.87 -10.29 2.23
C VAL A 243 -8.36 -8.90 2.56
N GLY A 244 -9.24 -7.91 2.51
CA GLY A 244 -8.93 -6.58 3.03
C GLY A 244 -8.85 -6.60 4.56
N ILE A 245 -7.84 -5.95 5.13
CA ILE A 245 -7.74 -5.72 6.56
C ILE A 245 -8.35 -4.34 6.86
N GLY A 246 -9.45 -4.35 7.62
CA GLY A 246 -10.15 -3.13 8.01
C GLY A 246 -10.81 -2.41 6.82
N ASN A 247 -11.12 -1.13 7.04
CA ASN A 247 -11.79 -0.30 6.04
C ASN A 247 -10.76 0.42 5.15
N ILE A 248 -11.19 0.76 3.94
CA ILE A 248 -10.42 1.62 3.03
C ILE A 248 -10.25 3.00 3.69
N VAL A 249 -9.00 3.38 3.95
CA VAL A 249 -8.62 4.68 4.49
C VAL A 249 -8.41 5.63 3.33
N TYR A 250 -8.83 6.89 3.47
CA TYR A 250 -8.58 7.91 2.46
C TYR A 250 -8.11 9.22 3.09
N VAL A 251 -7.08 9.80 2.52
CA VAL A 251 -6.44 11.03 3.02
C VAL A 251 -6.35 12.03 1.88
N LYS A 252 -6.66 13.29 2.19
CA LYS A 252 -6.59 14.38 1.22
C LYS A 252 -5.13 14.62 0.84
N ASN A 253 -4.80 14.48 -0.45
CA ASN A 253 -3.44 14.60 -0.97
C ASN A 253 -3.18 15.95 -1.69
N SER A 254 -4.18 16.84 -1.77
CA SER A 254 -3.99 18.15 -2.40
C SER A 254 -3.27 19.12 -1.46
N GLU A 255 -2.01 19.48 -1.77
CA GLU A 255 -1.24 20.53 -1.04
C GLU A 255 -1.93 21.90 -1.07
N THR A 256 -2.74 22.17 -2.09
CA THR A 256 -3.49 23.40 -2.27
C THR A 256 -4.99 23.14 -2.16
N SER A 257 -5.60 23.70 -1.11
CA SER A 257 -7.06 23.74 -1.02
C SER A 257 -7.61 24.74 -2.05
N LYS A 258 -8.86 24.53 -2.52
CA LYS A 258 -9.56 25.48 -3.40
C LYS A 258 -9.52 26.91 -2.84
N VAL A 259 -9.67 27.04 -1.52
CA VAL A 259 -9.58 28.33 -0.81
C VAL A 259 -8.20 28.97 -0.99
N ARG A 260 -7.12 28.21 -0.80
CA ARG A 260 -5.75 28.71 -0.98
C ARG A 260 -5.48 29.13 -2.42
N LEU A 261 -6.01 28.38 -3.39
CA LEU A 261 -5.89 28.68 -4.81
C LEU A 261 -6.62 30.00 -5.16
N VAL A 262 -7.83 30.20 -4.63
CA VAL A 262 -8.59 31.46 -4.80
C VAL A 262 -7.84 32.64 -4.20
N VAL A 263 -7.29 32.51 -3.00
CA VAL A 263 -6.52 33.59 -2.34
C VAL A 263 -5.29 33.96 -3.16
N ILE A 264 -4.49 32.97 -3.59
CA ILE A 264 -3.30 33.22 -4.41
C ILE A 264 -3.69 33.85 -5.75
N GLY A 265 -4.72 33.33 -6.42
CA GLY A 265 -5.17 33.86 -7.72
C GLY A 265 -5.71 35.30 -7.64
N LEU A 266 -6.42 35.66 -6.56
CA LEU A 266 -6.86 37.04 -6.32
C LEU A 266 -5.68 37.99 -6.14
N VAL A 267 -4.68 37.62 -5.32
CA VAL A 267 -3.46 38.42 -5.14
C VAL A 267 -2.72 38.58 -6.47
N LEU A 268 -2.56 37.49 -7.23
CA LEU A 268 -1.89 37.51 -8.53
C LEU A 268 -2.63 38.42 -9.54
N SER A 269 -3.95 38.40 -9.52
CA SER A 269 -4.79 39.24 -10.40
C SER A 269 -4.59 40.72 -10.13
N VAL A 270 -4.49 41.13 -8.86
CA VAL A 270 -4.19 42.52 -8.48
C VAL A 270 -2.79 42.91 -8.96
N VAL A 271 -1.78 42.07 -8.72
CA VAL A 271 -0.39 42.35 -9.12
C VAL A 271 -0.27 42.50 -10.65
N ILE A 272 -0.88 41.58 -11.41
CA ILE A 272 -0.87 41.65 -12.88
C ILE A 272 -1.58 42.92 -13.38
N ALA A 273 -2.73 43.27 -12.81
CA ALA A 273 -3.44 44.49 -13.18
C ALA A 273 -2.59 45.75 -12.96
N LEU A 274 -1.84 45.81 -11.85
CA LEU A 274 -0.90 46.90 -11.57
C LEU A 274 0.24 46.95 -12.61
N ILE A 275 0.85 45.81 -12.93
CA ILE A 275 1.95 45.73 -13.92
C ILE A 275 1.48 46.18 -15.30
N VAL A 276 0.31 45.71 -15.76
CA VAL A 276 -0.23 46.06 -17.08
C VAL A 276 -0.49 47.57 -17.19
N VAL A 277 -1.06 48.17 -16.14
CA VAL A 277 -1.28 49.62 -16.10
C VAL A 277 0.05 50.37 -16.12
N PHE A 278 1.04 49.91 -15.35
CA PHE A 278 2.36 50.53 -15.30
C PHE A 278 3.07 50.50 -16.66
N LEU A 279 3.08 49.35 -17.33
CA LEU A 279 3.63 49.20 -18.68
C LEU A 279 2.90 50.11 -19.67
N LYS A 280 1.56 50.17 -19.63
CA LYS A 280 0.77 51.04 -20.50
C LYS A 280 1.14 52.51 -20.31
N VAL A 281 1.35 52.97 -19.08
CA VAL A 281 1.74 54.36 -18.78
C VAL A 281 3.14 54.65 -19.34
N ILE A 282 4.11 53.75 -19.14
CA ILE A 282 5.48 53.91 -19.65
C ILE A 282 5.48 53.97 -21.17
N PHE A 283 4.87 53.00 -21.85
CA PHE A 283 4.85 52.96 -23.32
C PHE A 283 4.10 54.16 -23.91
N SER A 284 2.99 54.59 -23.31
CA SER A 284 2.25 55.77 -23.79
C SER A 284 3.09 57.05 -23.70
N ARG A 285 3.89 57.21 -22.63
CA ARG A 285 4.82 58.34 -22.48
C ARG A 285 5.97 58.27 -23.48
N ALA A 286 6.64 57.12 -23.60
CA ALA A 286 7.72 56.93 -24.55
C ALA A 286 7.28 57.20 -26.01
N ILE A 287 6.06 56.78 -26.38
CA ILE A 287 5.49 57.06 -27.71
C ILE A 287 5.21 58.56 -27.89
N THR A 288 4.72 59.24 -26.86
CA THR A 288 4.40 60.68 -26.92
C THR A 288 5.67 61.53 -27.06
N GLU A 289 6.72 61.21 -26.27
CA GLU A 289 8.02 61.88 -26.36
C GLU A 289 8.71 61.62 -27.71
N TYR A 290 8.70 60.37 -28.19
CA TYR A 290 9.24 60.04 -29.51
C TYR A 290 8.50 60.76 -30.65
N ARG A 291 7.19 60.98 -30.51
CA ARG A 291 6.39 61.71 -31.51
C ARG A 291 6.68 63.21 -31.48
N ASN A 292 6.92 63.79 -30.30
CA ASN A 292 7.28 65.20 -30.15
C ASN A 292 8.71 65.50 -30.61
N LEU A 293 9.63 64.52 -30.55
CA LEU A 293 10.99 64.64 -31.10
C LEU A 293 11.06 64.61 -32.64
N LYS A 294 9.97 64.21 -33.31
CA LYS A 294 9.87 64.17 -34.78
C LYS A 294 9.14 65.37 -35.40
N GLN A 295 8.57 66.26 -34.59
CA GLN A 295 8.01 67.54 -35.02
C GLN A 295 9.04 68.65 -34.86
#